data_AF-A0A2V9GJ01-F1
#
_entry.id   AF-A0A2V9GJ01-F1
#
_cell.length_a   1.000
_cell.length_b   1.000
_cell.length_c   1.000
_cell.angle_alpha   90.00
_cell.angle_beta   90.00
_cell.angle_gamma   90.00
#
_symmetry.space_group_name_H-M   'P 1'
#
loop_
_entity.id
_entity.type
_entity.pdbx_description
1 polymer ?
#
loop_
_entity_poly.entity_id
_entity_poly.type
_entity_poly.pdbx_seq_one_letter_code
_entity_poly.pdbx_strand_id
1 'polypeptide(L)'
;MPAPLCAQFPPAPGTGPGLPETIEAIESVRITTRILYVTAHPDDESAAMLTYLARGLHADVALLSLTRGEGGQNDLGPEQAPQLGLIRTQELLAATRGYGVRLYFTR
;
A
#
# COMPACT_ATOMS: atom_id res chain seq x y z
N MET A 1 15.22 12.42 -24.58
CA MET A 1 14.85 11.09 -25.08
C MET A 1 13.48 10.75 -24.54
N PRO A 2 12.46 10.45 -25.36
CA PRO A 2 11.15 10.09 -24.83
C PRO A 2 11.20 8.66 -24.26
N ALA A 3 10.55 8.46 -23.11
CA ALA A 3 10.41 7.16 -22.46
C ALA A 3 9.59 6.20 -23.34
N PRO A 4 9.84 4.87 -23.28
CA PRO A 4 9.04 3.93 -24.04
C PRO A 4 7.59 3.97 -23.54
N LEU A 5 6.64 4.10 -24.46
CA LEU A 5 5.23 3.84 -24.18
C LEU A 5 5.10 2.36 -23.79
N CYS A 6 4.85 2.08 -22.52
CA CYS A 6 4.28 0.79 -22.13
C CYS A 6 2.89 0.71 -22.77
N ALA A 7 2.73 -0.20 -23.73
CA ALA A 7 1.43 -0.55 -24.27
C ALA A 7 0.56 -1.09 -23.11
N GLN A 8 -0.51 -0.36 -22.78
CA GLN A 8 -1.59 -0.88 -21.95
C GLN A 8 -2.39 -1.86 -22.79
N PHE A 9 -1.91 -3.10 -22.90
CA PHE A 9 -2.76 -4.17 -23.37
C PHE A 9 -3.88 -4.37 -22.34
N PRO A 10 -5.15 -4.44 -22.76
CA PRO A 10 -6.20 -4.89 -21.85
C PRO A 10 -5.83 -6.29 -21.34
N PRO A 11 -6.09 -6.59 -20.06
CA PRO A 11 -5.84 -7.92 -19.52
C PRO A 11 -6.56 -8.98 -20.36
N ALA A 12 -5.95 -10.16 -20.50
CA ALA A 12 -6.52 -11.23 -21.32
C ALA A 12 -7.96 -11.57 -20.87
N PRO A 13 -8.84 -12.03 -21.77
CA PRO A 13 -10.22 -12.41 -21.40
C PRO A 13 -10.21 -13.42 -20.23
N GLY A 14 -11.00 -13.14 -19.19
CA GLY A 14 -11.02 -13.94 -17.96
C GLY A 14 -9.95 -13.58 -16.92
N THR A 15 -9.14 -12.55 -17.17
CA THR A 15 -8.12 -12.03 -16.23
C THR A 15 -8.62 -10.79 -15.48
N GLY A 16 -9.93 -10.56 -15.47
CA GLY A 16 -10.56 -9.55 -14.64
C GLY A 16 -10.48 -9.92 -13.15
N PRO A 17 -10.76 -8.97 -12.24
CA PRO A 17 -10.91 -9.28 -10.82
C PRO A 17 -11.86 -10.46 -10.64
N GLY A 18 -11.54 -11.35 -9.70
CA GLY A 18 -12.43 -12.45 -9.34
C GLY A 18 -13.75 -11.92 -8.80
N LEU A 19 -14.71 -12.82 -8.59
CA LEU A 19 -15.99 -12.47 -8.00
C LEU A 19 -15.85 -11.73 -6.64
N PRO A 20 -14.97 -12.16 -5.71
CA PRO A 20 -14.76 -11.45 -4.45
C PRO A 20 -14.27 -10.01 -4.65
N GLU A 21 -13.27 -9.82 -5.50
CA GLU A 21 -12.67 -8.50 -5.75
C GLU A 21 -13.64 -7.56 -6.46
N THR A 22 -14.50 -8.12 -7.33
CA THR A 22 -15.55 -7.35 -8.01
C THR A 22 -16.61 -6.87 -7.03
N ILE A 23 -17.02 -7.72 -6.08
CA ILE A 23 -17.99 -7.35 -5.03
C ILE A 23 -17.40 -6.26 -4.13
N GLU A 24 -16.16 -6.42 -3.68
CA GLU A 24 -15.46 -5.43 -2.85
C GLU A 24 -15.35 -4.06 -3.56
N ALA A 25 -15.09 -4.07 -4.88
CA ALA A 25 -15.08 -2.84 -5.68
C ALA A 25 -16.45 -2.16 -5.77
N ILE A 26 -17.54 -2.93 -5.87
CA ILE A 26 -18.91 -2.39 -5.89
C ILE A 26 -19.29 -1.82 -4.51
N GLU A 27 -18.92 -2.49 -3.44
CA GLU A 27 -19.21 -2.07 -2.06
C GLU A 27 -18.45 -0.78 -1.70
N SER A 28 -17.18 -0.68 -2.07
CA SER A 28 -16.36 0.51 -1.83
C SER A 28 -16.83 1.75 -2.60
N VAL A 29 -17.35 1.62 -3.82
CA VAL A 29 -17.89 2.76 -4.60
C VAL A 29 -19.05 3.47 -3.90
N ARG A 30 -19.80 2.75 -3.05
CA ARG A 30 -20.96 3.30 -2.33
C ARG A 30 -20.57 4.08 -1.07
N ILE A 31 -19.31 3.97 -0.63
CA ILE A 31 -18.84 4.55 0.62
C ILE A 31 -17.90 5.73 0.34
N THR A 32 -18.29 6.92 0.83
CA THR A 32 -17.56 8.18 0.60
C THR A 32 -16.57 8.49 1.72
N THR A 33 -16.47 7.65 2.74
CA THR A 33 -15.56 7.86 3.88
C THR A 33 -14.11 7.72 3.41
N ARG A 34 -13.32 8.76 3.58
CA ARG A 34 -11.90 8.81 3.23
C ARG A 34 -11.08 8.99 4.50
N ILE A 35 -10.05 8.17 4.67
CA ILE A 35 -9.20 8.18 5.86
C ILE A 35 -7.74 8.27 5.44
N LEU A 36 -7.02 9.23 6.00
CA LEU A 36 -5.57 9.32 5.93
C LEU A 36 -4.99 8.90 7.28
N TYR A 37 -4.36 7.73 7.33
CA TYR A 37 -3.66 7.22 8.48
C TYR A 37 -2.20 7.64 8.39
N VAL A 38 -1.67 8.34 9.40
CA VAL A 38 -0.32 8.90 9.35
C VAL A 38 0.57 8.22 10.38
N THR A 39 1.75 7.74 9.95
CA THR A 39 2.75 7.11 10.80
C THR A 39 4.12 7.78 10.64
N ALA A 40 4.98 7.68 11.65
CA ALA A 40 6.32 8.26 11.58
C ALA A 40 7.25 7.40 10.71
N HIS A 41 7.22 6.09 10.92
CA HIS A 41 8.06 5.13 10.21
C HIS A 41 7.21 3.97 9.68
N PRO A 42 7.77 3.16 8.75
CA PRO A 42 7.27 1.81 8.52
C PRO A 42 7.24 1.02 9.84
N ASP A 43 6.23 0.16 10.00
CA ASP A 43 5.94 -0.71 11.16
C ASP A 43 5.25 -0.02 12.35
N ASP A 44 5.00 1.29 12.29
CA ASP A 44 4.18 2.00 13.29
C ASP A 44 2.66 1.79 13.06
N GLU A 45 2.26 1.19 11.94
CA GLU A 45 0.86 1.02 11.58
C GLU A 45 0.16 -0.16 12.29
N SER A 46 -1.15 -0.03 12.48
CA SER A 46 -1.98 -1.16 12.93
C SER A 46 -2.59 -1.89 11.74
N ALA A 47 -2.03 -3.07 11.43
CA ALA A 47 -2.53 -3.98 10.39
C ALA A 47 -4.04 -4.28 10.52
N ALA A 48 -4.49 -4.61 11.73
CA ALA A 48 -5.88 -4.97 12.00
C ALA A 48 -6.83 -3.79 11.77
N MET A 49 -6.45 -2.59 12.24
CA MET A 49 -7.25 -1.39 12.06
C MET A 49 -7.34 -1.02 10.58
N LEU A 50 -6.21 -0.96 9.86
CA LEU A 50 -6.20 -0.62 8.44
C LEU A 50 -7.03 -1.59 7.62
N THR A 51 -6.92 -2.89 7.89
CA THR A 51 -7.71 -3.92 7.22
C THR A 51 -9.20 -3.77 7.52
N TYR A 52 -9.56 -3.51 8.78
CA TYR A 52 -10.96 -3.30 9.15
C TYR A 52 -11.56 -2.06 8.47
N LEU A 53 -10.84 -0.96 8.44
CA LEU A 53 -11.28 0.26 7.77
C LEU A 53 -11.45 0.05 6.25
N ALA A 54 -10.47 -0.59 5.60
CA ALA A 54 -10.46 -0.76 4.15
C ALA A 54 -11.39 -1.86 3.66
N ARG A 55 -11.45 -3.01 4.35
CA ARG A 55 -12.21 -4.19 3.91
C ARG A 55 -13.48 -4.45 4.70
N GLY A 56 -13.51 -4.10 5.98
CA GLY A 56 -14.69 -4.27 6.82
C GLY A 56 -15.70 -3.13 6.65
N LEU A 57 -15.20 -1.88 6.53
CA LEU A 57 -16.03 -0.70 6.32
C LEU A 57 -16.01 -0.17 4.88
N HIS A 58 -15.26 -0.81 3.98
CA HIS A 58 -15.02 -0.37 2.59
C HIS A 58 -14.67 1.13 2.45
N ALA A 59 -14.00 1.70 3.46
CA ALA A 59 -13.56 3.08 3.42
C ALA A 59 -12.38 3.24 2.47
N ASP A 60 -12.25 4.43 1.88
CA ASP A 60 -11.11 4.78 1.07
C ASP A 60 -9.92 5.19 1.96
N VAL A 61 -9.02 4.24 2.23
CA VAL A 61 -7.92 4.41 3.19
C VAL A 61 -6.57 4.60 2.49
N ALA A 62 -5.82 5.60 2.96
CA ALA A 62 -4.43 5.81 2.61
C ALA A 62 -3.56 5.80 3.88
N LEU A 63 -2.46 5.05 3.85
CA LEU A 63 -1.38 5.12 4.82
C LEU A 63 -0.31 6.10 4.31
N LEU A 64 0.05 7.08 5.13
CA LEU A 64 1.15 8.02 4.89
C LEU A 64 2.23 7.79 5.93
N SER A 65 3.37 7.25 5.49
CA SER A 65 4.57 7.18 6.33
C SER A 65 5.42 8.44 6.12
N LEU A 66 5.79 9.11 7.21
CA LEU A 66 6.60 10.33 7.16
C LEU A 66 8.04 10.04 6.72
N THR A 67 8.53 8.82 6.90
CA THR A 67 9.88 8.40 6.52
C THR A 67 9.85 7.04 5.82
N ARG A 68 10.96 6.60 5.24
CA ARG A 68 11.12 5.22 4.74
C ARG A 68 11.83 4.32 5.75
N GLY A 69 12.11 4.83 6.96
CA GLY A 69 12.79 4.08 8.01
C GLY A 69 14.30 3.97 7.81
N GLU A 70 14.92 4.92 7.08
CA GLU A 70 16.35 4.90 6.75
C GLU A 70 17.26 4.95 7.99
N GLY A 71 16.83 5.64 9.04
CA GLY A 71 17.58 5.78 10.29
C GLY A 71 17.42 4.61 11.28
N GLY A 72 16.75 3.53 10.87
CA GLY A 72 16.52 2.36 11.72
C GLY A 72 17.74 1.43 11.82
N GLN A 73 17.65 0.48 12.74
CA GLN A 73 18.58 -0.64 12.83
C GLN A 73 18.17 -1.76 11.87
N ASN A 74 19.14 -2.45 11.27
CA ASN A 74 18.93 -3.66 10.48
C ASN A 74 19.59 -4.85 11.17
N ASP A 75 18.78 -5.77 11.71
CA ASP A 75 19.28 -6.98 12.38
C ASP A 75 19.47 -8.16 11.42
N LEU A 76 18.92 -8.08 10.21
CA LEU A 76 18.94 -9.16 9.21
C LEU A 76 20.07 -9.03 8.19
N GLY A 77 20.69 -7.85 8.08
CA GLY A 77 21.69 -7.59 7.05
C GLY A 77 22.52 -6.33 7.27
N PRO A 78 23.51 -6.09 6.39
CA PRO A 78 24.41 -4.95 6.49
C PRO A 78 23.83 -3.64 5.93
N GLU A 79 22.64 -3.67 5.33
CA GLU A 79 22.05 -2.49 4.69
C GLU A 79 21.65 -1.44 5.72
N GLN A 80 22.00 -0.18 5.44
CA GLN A 80 21.73 0.96 6.30
C GLN A 80 21.27 2.15 5.48
N ALA A 81 20.70 3.16 6.15
CA ALA A 81 20.41 4.45 5.56
C ALA A 81 19.54 4.31 4.27
N PRO A 82 19.88 4.85 3.07
CA PRO A 82 19.00 4.69 1.90
C PRO A 82 18.71 3.24 1.51
N GLN A 83 19.68 2.32 1.66
CA GLN A 83 19.49 0.92 1.31
C GLN A 83 18.46 0.25 2.22
N LEU A 84 18.51 0.54 3.52
CA LEU A 84 17.50 0.06 4.47
C LEU A 84 16.12 0.65 4.17
N GLY A 85 16.06 1.94 3.80
CA GLY A 85 14.82 2.59 3.38
C GLY A 85 14.15 1.92 2.18
N LEU A 86 14.94 1.43 1.21
CA LEU A 86 14.41 0.68 0.07
C LEU A 86 13.79 -0.64 0.49
N ILE A 87 14.46 -1.39 1.37
CA ILE A 87 13.97 -2.68 1.87
C ILE A 87 12.65 -2.47 2.61
N ARG A 88 12.61 -1.58 3.61
CA ARG A 88 11.40 -1.33 4.40
C ARG A 88 10.27 -0.71 3.60
N THR A 89 10.59 0.05 2.55
CA THR A 89 9.57 0.49 1.58
C THR A 89 8.93 -0.71 0.88
N GLN A 90 9.70 -1.70 0.44
CA GLN A 90 9.15 -2.89 -0.21
C GLN A 90 8.35 -3.77 0.75
N GLU A 91 8.81 -3.90 1.99
CA GLU A 91 8.10 -4.60 3.06
C GLU A 91 6.73 -3.94 3.33
N LEU A 92 6.70 -2.63 3.52
CA LEU A 92 5.46 -1.89 3.75
C LEU A 92 4.55 -1.88 2.52
N LEU A 93 5.10 -1.84 1.30
CA LEU A 93 4.33 -2.02 0.06
C LEU A 93 3.69 -3.40 -0.01
N ALA A 94 4.37 -4.45 0.48
CA ALA A 94 3.80 -5.79 0.55
C ALA A 94 2.70 -5.88 1.62
N ALA A 95 2.96 -5.32 2.80
CA ALA A 95 2.00 -5.28 3.90
C ALA A 95 0.71 -4.54 3.51
N THR A 96 0.81 -3.38 2.87
CA THR A 96 -0.35 -2.56 2.48
C THR A 96 -1.23 -3.20 1.41
N ARG A 97 -0.68 -4.04 0.52
CA ARG A 97 -1.50 -4.92 -0.35
C ARG A 97 -2.35 -5.89 0.49
N GLY A 98 -1.74 -6.44 1.54
CA GLY A 98 -2.40 -7.27 2.54
C GLY A 98 -3.48 -6.53 3.31
N TYR A 99 -3.35 -5.22 3.55
CA TYR A 99 -4.36 -4.41 4.25
C TYR A 99 -5.47 -3.88 3.34
N GLY A 100 -5.19 -3.73 2.04
CA GLY A 100 -6.12 -3.14 1.08
C GLY A 100 -6.08 -1.60 1.05
N VAL A 101 -4.94 -1.00 1.42
CA VAL A 101 -4.79 0.46 1.53
C VAL A 101 -3.77 1.00 0.54
N ARG A 102 -3.90 2.27 0.15
CA ARG A 102 -2.85 2.96 -0.61
C ARG A 102 -1.72 3.40 0.30
N LEU A 103 -0.49 3.37 -0.20
CA LEU A 103 0.69 3.80 0.54
C LEU A 103 1.28 5.07 -0.09
N TYR A 104 1.61 6.04 0.75
CA TYR A 104 2.33 7.26 0.40
C TYR A 104 3.51 7.48 1.35
N PHE A 105 4.52 8.19 0.85
CA PHE A 105 5.65 8.67 1.62
C PHE A 105 5.78 10.18 1.42
N THR A 106 6.26 10.91 2.43
CA THR A 106 6.51 12.35 2.27
C THR A 106 7.79 12.66 1.48
N ARG A 107 8.70 11.68 1.32
CA ARG A 107 10.03 11.84 0.71
C ARG A 107 10.42 10.62 -0.12
#